data_AF-A0A100VS51-F1
#
_entry.id   AF-A0A100VS51-F1
#
_cell.length_a   1.000
_cell.length_b   1.000
_cell.length_c   1.000
_cell.angle_alpha   90.00
_cell.angle_beta   90.00
_cell.angle_gamma   90.00
#
_symmetry.space_group_name_H-M   'P 1'
#
loop_
_entity.id
_entity.type
_entity.pdbx_description
1 polymer ?
#
loop_
_entity_poly.entity_id
_entity_poly.type
_entity_poly.pdbx_seq_one_letter_code
_entity_poly.pdbx_strand_id
1 'polypeptide(L)'
;MKKITQITLAALLAAPVTLGSLSLPASASAASATPAKPTTSQSVKGPVAQAPVAYTESAADFAQFLQAKYSIQLPQQITKGDFIQAIAAITTAAQASDSAAEAPAFTDLASGDSSYDAAVSLYNNGVLTGTEVRAKDQLSAYAAVFIAVKAAGFKELAYTYPAEKTAKALAKVGISPNRVQGQAAQELAAAIDTGLIPESLYPALLKGGVASKDFANTLLGRVLISQGKYKHEIGRSGDADIYSKLYAAYRTADLIESPELRKIVDQALRDDLVTGYNLKDSRFDSNFIDELTLTYGHDNIQHAVQLIGLLRSEGIDADVQFQPKTSAFIYLKEWGEPKETPDYKVTQIENGNYIASAKEYDIQFEFNNVADKVRFNDIVLKYAKKNSDSTSPLILSSWWQPLYYSPTALANYPVISNNKIALGNYYAQSFSLKENAKAIREGFLKLAPDADITTYDFWVDQPFFNYLNGGSE
;
A
#
# COMPACT_ATOMS: atom_id res chain seq x y z
N MET A 1 -14.44 -38.51 -35.53
CA MET A 1 -13.79 -37.39 -36.27
C MET A 1 -14.33 -36.08 -35.71
N LYS A 2 -13.72 -35.56 -34.65
CA LYS A 2 -14.05 -34.25 -34.06
C LYS A 2 -12.85 -33.35 -34.32
N LYS A 3 -13.11 -32.21 -34.97
CA LYS A 3 -12.11 -31.19 -35.31
C LYS A 3 -11.52 -30.64 -34.02
N ILE A 4 -10.21 -30.81 -33.86
CA ILE A 4 -9.40 -30.16 -32.85
C ILE A 4 -9.12 -28.75 -33.40
N THR A 5 -9.72 -27.74 -32.78
CA THR A 5 -9.42 -26.35 -33.07
C THR A 5 -8.07 -26.05 -32.42
N GLN A 6 -7.02 -25.90 -33.23
CA GLN A 6 -5.73 -25.41 -32.80
C GLN A 6 -5.91 -23.98 -32.27
N ILE A 7 -5.71 -23.79 -30.97
CA ILE A 7 -5.52 -22.46 -30.38
C ILE A 7 -4.05 -22.13 -30.65
N THR A 8 -3.81 -21.22 -31.59
CA THR A 8 -2.49 -20.63 -31.83
C THR A 8 -2.10 -19.78 -30.63
N LEU A 9 -1.11 -20.26 -29.88
CA LEU A 9 -0.44 -19.55 -28.82
C LEU A 9 0.37 -18.40 -29.45
N ALA A 10 -0.18 -17.18 -29.42
CA ALA A 10 0.52 -15.98 -29.86
C ALA A 10 1.52 -15.57 -28.76
N ALA A 11 2.68 -16.20 -28.74
CA ALA A 11 3.84 -15.71 -28.01
C ALA A 11 4.48 -14.56 -28.80
N LEU A 12 4.24 -13.31 -28.38
CA LEU A 12 4.99 -12.15 -28.87
C LEU A 12 5.83 -11.54 -27.75
N LEU A 13 7.12 -11.90 -27.78
CA LEU A 13 8.30 -11.05 -27.54
C LEU A 13 8.25 -10.03 -26.39
N ALA A 14 8.57 -10.51 -25.19
CA ALA A 14 9.46 -9.79 -24.27
C ALA A 14 10.78 -10.57 -24.20
N ALA A 15 11.60 -10.48 -25.25
CA ALA A 15 12.95 -11.02 -25.21
C ALA A 15 13.82 -10.11 -24.31
N PRO A 16 14.59 -10.66 -23.36
CA PRO A 16 15.59 -9.89 -22.64
C PRO A 16 16.70 -9.49 -23.61
N VAL A 17 16.89 -8.18 -23.80
CA VAL A 17 18.00 -7.63 -24.58
C VAL A 17 19.30 -8.03 -23.90
N THR A 18 20.07 -8.86 -24.59
CA THR A 18 21.44 -9.21 -24.22
C THR A 18 22.32 -7.97 -24.42
N LEU A 19 22.84 -7.42 -23.32
CA LEU A 19 23.84 -6.36 -23.34
C LEU A 19 25.16 -6.94 -23.91
N GLY A 20 25.38 -6.72 -25.20
CA GLY A 20 26.64 -6.91 -25.87
C GLY A 20 27.67 -5.90 -25.37
N SER A 21 28.77 -6.41 -24.81
CA SER A 21 29.97 -5.70 -24.45
C SER A 21 30.65 -5.13 -25.71
N LEU A 22 30.78 -3.81 -25.77
CA LEU A 22 31.65 -3.13 -26.73
C LEU A 22 32.73 -2.36 -25.98
N SER A 23 33.96 -2.86 -26.14
CA SER A 23 35.20 -2.26 -25.70
C SER A 23 35.76 -1.27 -26.75
N LEU A 24 36.12 -0.07 -26.26
CA LEU A 24 37.25 0.81 -26.68
C LEU A 24 37.13 1.55 -28.03
N PRO A 25 37.79 2.74 -28.24
CA PRO A 25 39.06 3.15 -27.64
C PRO A 25 39.18 4.59 -27.09
N ALA A 26 40.26 4.77 -26.33
CA ALA A 26 40.83 6.04 -25.92
C ALA A 26 41.32 6.86 -27.12
N SER A 27 41.08 8.17 -27.09
CA SER A 27 41.87 9.19 -27.79
C SER A 27 41.79 10.51 -27.03
N ALA A 28 42.95 11.03 -26.66
CA ALA A 28 43.17 12.33 -26.06
C ALA A 28 42.97 13.46 -27.09
N SER A 29 42.53 14.64 -26.61
CA SER A 29 43.25 15.89 -26.92
C SER A 29 42.79 17.00 -25.98
N ALA A 30 43.77 17.65 -25.36
CA ALA A 30 43.62 18.87 -24.61
C ALA A 30 43.59 20.06 -25.58
N ALA A 31 42.66 21.00 -25.34
CA ALA A 31 42.80 22.35 -25.84
C ALA A 31 42.21 23.33 -24.81
N SER A 32 43.12 24.04 -24.16
CA SER A 32 42.92 25.20 -23.31
C SER A 32 42.26 26.36 -24.06
N ALA A 33 41.20 26.93 -23.50
CA ALA A 33 40.73 28.26 -23.84
C ALA A 33 40.47 29.08 -22.57
N THR A 34 41.09 30.26 -22.54
CA THR A 34 41.13 31.28 -21.49
C THR A 34 39.77 31.90 -21.14
N PRO A 35 39.59 32.45 -19.93
CA PRO A 35 38.30 32.93 -19.44
C PRO A 35 37.97 34.34 -19.96
N ALA A 36 36.81 34.47 -20.60
CA ALA A 36 36.21 35.77 -20.93
C ALA A 36 35.36 36.29 -19.74
N LYS A 37 35.52 37.59 -19.47
CA LYS A 37 34.89 38.39 -18.40
C LYS A 37 33.34 38.34 -18.47
N PRO A 38 32.62 38.40 -17.33
CA PRO A 38 31.17 38.29 -17.33
C PRO A 38 30.52 39.64 -17.69
N THR A 39 29.71 39.65 -18.75
CA THR A 39 28.72 40.70 -19.01
C THR A 39 27.49 40.49 -18.13
N THR A 40 27.08 41.55 -17.46
CA THR A 40 25.92 41.68 -16.58
C THR A 40 24.62 41.24 -17.26
N SER A 41 24.11 40.06 -16.91
CA SER A 41 22.74 39.64 -17.18
C SER A 41 21.84 40.00 -15.99
N GLN A 42 20.82 40.81 -16.28
CA GLN A 42 19.77 41.20 -15.33
C GLN A 42 19.11 39.96 -14.72
N SER A 43 19.10 39.88 -13.39
CA SER A 43 18.39 38.85 -12.65
C SER A 43 16.89 39.09 -12.75
N VAL A 44 16.21 38.34 -13.62
CA VAL A 44 14.76 38.16 -13.52
C VAL A 44 14.52 37.34 -12.26
N LYS A 45 13.97 37.95 -11.22
CA LYS A 45 13.44 37.23 -10.07
C LYS A 45 12.22 36.45 -10.53
N GLY A 46 12.43 35.22 -11.01
CA GLY A 46 11.37 34.23 -11.12
C GLY A 46 10.74 33.99 -9.73
N PRO A 47 9.49 33.54 -9.67
CA PRO A 47 8.87 33.16 -8.40
C PRO A 47 9.78 32.15 -7.71
N VAL A 48 10.16 32.45 -6.47
CA VAL A 48 10.92 31.52 -5.63
C VAL A 48 10.03 30.28 -5.51
N ALA A 49 10.45 29.17 -6.13
CA ALA A 49 9.80 27.89 -5.96
C ALA A 49 9.74 27.62 -4.46
N GLN A 50 8.53 27.64 -3.90
CA GLN A 50 8.31 27.21 -2.53
C GLN A 50 8.87 25.79 -2.43
N ALA A 51 9.68 25.54 -1.40
CA ALA A 51 10.12 24.18 -1.11
C ALA A 51 8.86 23.30 -1.03
N PRO A 52 8.87 22.11 -1.64
CA PRO A 52 7.71 21.23 -1.59
C PRO A 52 7.33 21.02 -0.13
N VAL A 53 6.11 21.43 0.22
CA VAL A 53 5.56 21.20 1.55
C VAL A 53 5.34 19.69 1.63
N ALA A 54 5.98 19.03 2.59
CA ALA A 54 5.75 17.61 2.83
C ALA A 54 4.26 17.41 3.13
N TYR A 55 3.62 16.48 2.41
CA TYR A 55 2.23 16.15 2.64
C TYR A 55 2.06 15.60 4.06
N THR A 56 0.99 16.03 4.72
CA THR A 56 0.62 15.52 6.04
C THR A 56 -0.85 15.15 6.02
N GLU A 57 -1.15 13.92 6.42
CA GLU A 57 -2.51 13.42 6.56
C GLU A 57 -3.41 14.40 7.32
N SER A 58 -4.53 14.76 6.70
CA SER A 58 -5.55 15.63 7.28
C SER A 58 -6.60 14.82 8.03
N ALA A 59 -7.44 15.50 8.80
CA ALA A 59 -8.57 14.86 9.46
C ALA A 59 -9.57 14.25 8.46
N ALA A 60 -9.67 14.81 7.24
CA ALA A 60 -10.54 14.30 6.19
C ALA A 60 -10.01 12.98 5.61
N ASP A 61 -8.69 12.89 5.40
CA ASP A 61 -8.03 11.68 4.90
C ASP A 61 -8.20 10.52 5.88
N PHE A 62 -8.00 10.79 7.19
CA PHE A 62 -8.30 9.80 8.22
C PHE A 62 -9.77 9.42 8.28
N ALA A 63 -10.70 10.38 8.14
CA ALA A 63 -12.13 10.07 8.13
C ALA A 63 -12.50 9.17 6.94
N GLN A 64 -11.92 9.43 5.77
CA GLN A 64 -12.15 8.64 4.56
C GLN A 64 -11.64 7.22 4.74
N PHE A 65 -10.42 7.05 5.28
CA PHE A 65 -9.84 5.75 5.57
C PHE A 65 -10.65 4.96 6.61
N LEU A 66 -11.04 5.61 7.71
CA LEU A 66 -11.87 5.01 8.76
C LEU A 66 -13.22 4.53 8.20
N GLN A 67 -13.83 5.31 7.30
CA GLN A 67 -15.03 4.89 6.63
C GLN A 67 -14.79 3.69 5.70
N ALA A 68 -13.78 3.76 4.83
CA ALA A 68 -13.52 2.74 3.82
C ALA A 68 -13.09 1.40 4.44
N LYS A 69 -12.20 1.43 5.44
CA LYS A 69 -11.58 0.23 6.02
C LYS A 69 -12.26 -0.30 7.28
N TYR A 70 -12.98 0.55 8.00
CA TYR A 70 -13.61 0.18 9.28
C TYR A 70 -15.10 0.50 9.36
N SER A 71 -15.70 1.10 8.33
CA SER A 71 -17.10 1.57 8.35
C SER A 71 -17.40 2.54 9.50
N ILE A 72 -16.42 3.32 9.94
CA ILE A 72 -16.54 4.28 11.02
C ILE A 72 -16.85 5.67 10.47
N GLN A 73 -17.99 6.23 10.90
CA GLN A 73 -18.31 7.66 10.71
C GLN A 73 -18.68 8.28 12.04
N LEU A 74 -17.86 9.22 12.51
CA LEU A 74 -18.18 9.94 13.73
C LEU A 74 -19.30 10.97 13.49
N PRO A 75 -20.27 11.11 14.42
CA PRO A 75 -21.28 12.15 14.36
C PRO A 75 -20.66 13.54 14.55
N GLN A 76 -21.44 14.60 14.30
CA GLN A 76 -20.98 15.98 14.54
C GLN A 76 -20.80 16.29 16.03
N GLN A 77 -21.71 15.77 16.87
CA GLN A 77 -21.60 15.83 18.32
C GLN A 77 -21.20 14.45 18.82
N ILE A 78 -19.92 14.30 19.15
CA ILE A 78 -19.34 13.00 19.51
C ILE A 78 -19.49 12.80 21.01
N THR A 79 -20.06 11.66 21.40
CA THR A 79 -20.05 11.21 22.79
C THR A 79 -18.78 10.42 23.10
N LYS A 80 -18.43 10.29 24.38
CA LYS A 80 -17.32 9.43 24.79
C LYS A 80 -17.56 7.97 24.38
N GLY A 81 -18.81 7.51 24.38
CA GLY A 81 -19.22 6.19 23.92
C GLY A 81 -18.93 5.96 22.44
N ASP A 82 -19.25 6.92 21.56
CA ASP A 82 -18.96 6.84 20.12
C ASP A 82 -17.45 6.68 19.87
N PHE A 83 -16.63 7.44 20.60
CA PHE A 83 -15.17 7.37 20.47
C PHE A 83 -14.60 6.06 21.01
N ILE A 84 -15.14 5.53 22.12
CA ILE A 84 -14.78 4.22 22.66
C ILE A 84 -15.08 3.11 21.66
N GLN A 85 -16.26 3.14 21.02
CA GLN A 85 -16.61 2.18 19.98
C GLN A 85 -15.66 2.26 18.78
N ALA A 86 -15.34 3.47 18.32
CA ALA A 86 -14.39 3.67 17.23
C ALA A 86 -12.99 3.15 17.57
N ILE A 87 -12.48 3.45 18.78
CA ILE A 87 -11.18 2.96 19.27
C ILE A 87 -11.18 1.43 19.37
N ALA A 88 -12.26 0.84 19.90
CA ALA A 88 -12.40 -0.61 19.96
C ALA A 88 -12.34 -1.20 18.55
N ALA A 89 -13.15 -0.71 17.60
CA ALA A 89 -13.19 -1.22 16.24
C ALA A 89 -11.81 -1.22 15.54
N ILE A 90 -10.98 -0.18 15.72
CA ILE A 90 -9.64 -0.12 15.10
C ILE A 90 -8.57 -0.94 15.86
N THR A 91 -8.77 -1.21 17.15
CA THR A 91 -7.80 -1.92 17.99
C THR A 91 -8.06 -3.43 18.06
N THR A 92 -9.32 -3.85 18.11
CA THR A 92 -9.75 -5.25 18.27
C THR A 92 -9.71 -6.06 16.99
N ALA A 93 -9.73 -5.43 15.81
CA ALA A 93 -9.59 -6.11 14.52
C ALA A 93 -8.28 -6.94 14.39
N ALA A 94 -7.30 -6.76 15.29
CA ALA A 94 -6.06 -7.53 15.34
C ALA A 94 -5.88 -8.39 16.61
N GLN A 95 -6.84 -8.39 17.54
CA GLN A 95 -6.76 -9.11 18.81
C GLN A 95 -8.02 -9.97 18.94
N ALA A 96 -8.07 -11.08 18.20
CA ALA A 96 -8.89 -12.21 18.60
C ALA A 96 -8.24 -12.84 19.84
N SER A 97 -8.41 -12.22 21.00
CA SER A 97 -7.98 -12.83 22.26
C SER A 97 -9.06 -13.80 22.72
N ASP A 98 -8.77 -15.08 22.50
CA ASP A 98 -9.29 -16.21 23.28
C ASP A 98 -9.04 -15.96 24.77
N SER A 99 -9.95 -15.25 25.41
CA SER A 99 -10.07 -15.25 26.86
C SER A 99 -11.46 -14.76 27.21
N ALA A 100 -12.22 -15.60 27.92
CA ALA A 100 -13.37 -15.21 28.69
C ALA A 100 -12.91 -14.22 29.78
N ALA A 101 -12.59 -12.99 29.39
CA ALA A 101 -12.18 -11.94 30.29
C ALA A 101 -13.42 -11.46 31.03
N GLU A 102 -13.38 -11.56 32.36
CA GLU A 102 -14.49 -11.20 33.24
C GLU A 102 -14.86 -9.73 33.03
N ALA A 103 -16.11 -9.46 32.68
CA ALA A 103 -16.55 -8.10 32.40
C ALA A 103 -16.45 -7.26 33.69
N PRO A 104 -15.81 -6.08 33.65
CA PRO A 104 -15.77 -5.20 34.82
C PRO A 104 -17.18 -4.76 35.21
N ALA A 105 -17.41 -4.61 36.51
CA ALA A 105 -18.64 -4.00 37.02
C ALA A 105 -18.59 -2.48 36.80
N PHE A 106 -18.93 -2.03 35.59
CA PHE A 106 -19.08 -0.60 35.30
C PHE A 106 -20.18 0.02 36.17
N THR A 107 -19.93 1.22 36.69
CA THR A 107 -20.85 1.89 37.63
C THR A 107 -22.00 2.61 36.94
N ASP A 108 -21.84 2.91 35.64
CA ASP A 108 -22.73 3.78 34.86
C ASP A 108 -22.98 3.28 33.43
N LEU A 109 -22.62 2.03 33.14
CA LEU A 109 -22.79 1.39 31.83
C LEU A 109 -23.28 -0.06 32.00
N ALA A 110 -24.43 -0.40 31.42
CA ALA A 110 -25.04 -1.72 31.52
C ALA A 110 -24.83 -2.56 30.25
N SER A 111 -24.95 -3.88 30.34
CA SER A 111 -24.69 -4.82 29.23
C SER A 111 -25.60 -4.65 28.00
N GLY A 112 -26.69 -3.89 28.11
CA GLY A 112 -27.57 -3.54 26.97
C GLY A 112 -27.23 -2.20 26.31
N ASP A 113 -26.30 -1.42 26.86
CA ASP A 113 -25.88 -0.16 26.26
C ASP A 113 -24.95 -0.42 25.06
N SER A 114 -25.10 0.37 23.99
CA SER A 114 -24.38 0.15 22.74
C SER A 114 -22.85 0.18 22.86
N SER A 115 -22.30 0.86 23.86
CA SER A 115 -20.85 0.99 24.09
C SER A 115 -20.29 -0.01 25.09
N TYR A 116 -21.12 -0.89 25.66
CA TYR A 116 -20.71 -1.82 26.70
C TYR A 116 -19.60 -2.77 26.25
N ASP A 117 -19.81 -3.50 25.16
CA ASP A 117 -18.82 -4.49 24.68
C ASP A 117 -17.48 -3.85 24.31
N ALA A 118 -17.54 -2.67 23.68
CA ALA A 118 -16.36 -1.87 23.37
C ALA A 118 -15.64 -1.42 24.65
N ALA A 119 -16.37 -0.97 25.66
CA ALA A 119 -15.80 -0.57 26.94
C ALA A 119 -15.17 -1.75 27.68
N VAL A 120 -15.82 -2.92 27.72
CA VAL A 120 -15.27 -4.16 28.31
C VAL A 120 -13.96 -4.51 27.62
N SER A 121 -13.95 -4.56 26.28
CA SER A 121 -12.75 -4.89 25.51
C SER A 121 -11.60 -3.92 25.80
N LEU A 122 -11.87 -2.61 25.77
CA LEU A 122 -10.85 -1.60 26.05
C LEU A 122 -10.39 -1.58 27.51
N TYR A 123 -11.25 -1.95 28.46
CA TYR A 123 -10.87 -2.08 29.86
C TYR A 123 -9.91 -3.26 30.07
N ASN A 124 -10.25 -4.42 29.49
CA ASN A 124 -9.44 -5.63 29.57
C ASN A 124 -8.07 -5.45 28.89
N ASN A 125 -8.00 -4.62 27.85
CA ASN A 125 -6.76 -4.24 27.17
C ASN A 125 -6.05 -3.04 27.85
N GLY A 126 -6.51 -2.58 29.01
CA GLY A 126 -5.87 -1.53 29.81
C GLY A 126 -5.92 -0.12 29.23
N VAL A 127 -6.74 0.11 28.20
CA VAL A 127 -7.02 1.41 27.58
C VAL A 127 -7.98 2.21 28.47
N LEU A 128 -9.07 1.60 28.90
CA LEU A 128 -9.91 2.12 29.97
C LEU A 128 -9.40 1.59 31.31
N THR A 129 -9.33 2.44 32.32
CA THR A 129 -8.73 2.11 33.62
C THR A 129 -9.66 2.35 34.80
N GLY A 130 -10.86 2.89 34.56
CA GLY A 130 -11.87 3.14 35.58
C GLY A 130 -13.18 2.45 35.23
N THR A 131 -14.00 2.19 36.24
CA THR A 131 -15.33 1.58 36.10
C THR A 131 -16.43 2.61 35.80
N GLU A 132 -16.14 3.91 35.90
CA GLU A 132 -17.03 4.99 35.48
C GLU A 132 -16.67 5.40 34.04
N VAL A 133 -17.51 5.01 33.08
CA VAL A 133 -17.23 5.17 31.64
C VAL A 133 -17.70 6.52 31.12
N ARG A 134 -18.83 7.03 31.60
CA ARG A 134 -19.53 8.24 31.14
C ARG A 134 -19.77 8.26 29.65
N ALA A 135 -20.27 7.15 29.10
CA ALA A 135 -20.41 6.96 27.66
C ALA A 135 -21.33 8.00 26.99
N LYS A 136 -22.31 8.54 27.72
CA LYS A 136 -23.29 9.51 27.20
C LYS A 136 -22.79 10.97 27.24
N ASP A 137 -21.67 11.24 27.92
CA ASP A 137 -21.10 12.58 27.97
C ASP A 137 -20.51 12.97 26.61
N GLN A 138 -20.52 14.27 26.30
CA GLN A 138 -19.77 14.79 25.16
C GLN A 138 -18.28 14.48 25.32
N LEU A 139 -17.65 14.03 24.23
CA LEU A 139 -16.22 13.72 24.20
C LEU A 139 -15.43 15.00 24.46
N SER A 140 -14.64 15.02 25.54
CA SER A 140 -13.68 16.11 25.75
C SER A 140 -12.36 15.84 25.05
N ALA A 141 -11.63 16.90 24.68
CA ALA A 141 -10.31 16.80 24.06
C ALA A 141 -9.32 15.97 24.90
N TYR A 142 -9.32 16.17 26.23
CA TYR A 142 -8.46 15.39 27.13
C TYR A 142 -8.88 13.93 27.23
N ALA A 143 -10.18 13.63 27.34
CA ALA A 143 -10.65 12.25 27.35
C ALA A 143 -10.27 11.51 26.06
N ALA A 144 -10.41 12.16 24.91
CA ALA A 144 -9.99 11.61 23.62
C ALA A 144 -8.50 11.30 23.60
N VAL A 145 -7.66 12.22 24.08
CA VAL A 145 -6.20 12.02 24.15
C VAL A 145 -5.82 10.87 25.09
N PHE A 146 -6.38 10.80 26.29
CA PHE A 146 -6.05 9.75 27.26
C PHE A 146 -6.43 8.36 26.75
N ILE A 147 -7.57 8.25 26.07
CA ILE A 147 -7.96 7.00 25.41
C ILE A 147 -7.00 6.70 24.26
N ALA A 148 -6.72 7.68 23.39
CA ALA A 148 -5.88 7.49 22.22
C ALA A 148 -4.42 7.12 22.57
N VAL A 149 -3.80 7.74 23.58
CA VAL A 149 -2.41 7.44 23.96
C VAL A 149 -2.23 6.03 24.49
N LYS A 150 -3.21 5.53 25.23
CA LYS A 150 -3.21 4.14 25.71
C LYS A 150 -3.51 3.17 24.57
N ALA A 151 -4.51 3.47 23.74
CA ALA A 151 -4.83 2.68 22.55
C ALA A 151 -3.65 2.61 21.58
N ALA A 152 -2.87 3.69 21.45
CA ALA A 152 -1.68 3.77 20.61
C ALA A 152 -0.49 2.93 21.12
N GLY A 153 -0.58 2.36 22.33
CA GLY A 153 0.49 1.56 22.94
C GLY A 153 1.55 2.39 23.69
N PHE A 154 1.25 3.65 24.06
CA PHE A 154 2.21 4.54 24.72
C PHE A 154 2.03 4.66 26.24
N LYS A 155 1.21 3.81 26.87
CA LYS A 155 0.93 3.86 28.31
C LYS A 155 2.19 3.71 29.15
N GLU A 156 2.96 2.65 28.92
CA GLU A 156 4.18 2.33 29.66
C GLU A 156 5.22 3.43 29.45
N LEU A 157 5.37 3.90 28.20
CA LEU A 157 6.23 5.02 27.86
C LEU A 157 5.82 6.28 28.64
N ALA A 158 4.53 6.61 28.68
CA ALA A 158 4.03 7.77 29.41
C ALA A 158 4.43 7.73 30.89
N TYR A 159 4.25 6.58 31.54
CA TYR A 159 4.53 6.44 32.97
C TYR A 159 6.03 6.47 33.31
N THR A 160 6.92 6.48 32.32
CA THR A 160 8.35 6.77 32.53
C THR A 160 8.67 8.27 32.66
N TYR A 161 7.72 9.18 32.40
CA TYR A 161 8.02 10.62 32.32
C TYR A 161 8.15 11.22 33.73
N PRO A 162 9.35 11.68 34.14
CA PRO A 162 9.50 12.44 35.37
C PRO A 162 8.87 13.83 35.24
N ALA A 163 8.60 14.49 36.37
CA ALA A 163 7.90 15.78 36.43
C ALA A 163 8.51 16.86 35.52
N GLU A 164 9.84 16.96 35.46
CA GLU A 164 10.54 17.93 34.60
C GLU A 164 10.30 17.65 33.10
N LYS A 165 10.41 16.38 32.68
CA LYS A 165 10.14 15.97 31.29
C LYS A 165 8.68 16.25 30.91
N THR A 166 7.75 15.91 31.81
CA THR A 166 6.32 16.20 31.64
C THR A 166 6.08 17.69 31.46
N ALA A 167 6.63 18.54 32.34
CA ALA A 167 6.46 19.99 32.24
C ALA A 167 7.03 20.55 30.92
N LYS A 168 8.18 20.06 30.48
CA LYS A 168 8.80 20.47 29.20
C LYS A 168 7.93 20.12 28.00
N ALA A 169 7.33 18.93 27.97
CA ALA A 169 6.43 18.53 26.90
C ALA A 169 5.15 19.38 26.88
N LEU A 170 4.51 19.58 28.04
CA LEU A 170 3.30 20.40 28.15
C LEU A 170 3.52 21.87 27.76
N ALA A 171 4.72 22.40 28.03
CA ALA A 171 5.09 23.76 27.65
C ALA A 171 5.09 23.99 26.13
N LYS A 172 5.31 22.95 25.30
CA LYS A 172 5.21 23.05 23.82
C LYS A 172 3.81 23.47 23.37
N VAL A 173 2.78 23.13 24.14
CA VAL A 173 1.37 23.45 23.87
C VAL A 173 0.91 24.66 24.70
N GLY A 174 1.73 25.17 25.62
CA GLY A 174 1.37 26.23 26.56
C GLY A 174 0.47 25.76 27.72
N ILE A 175 0.45 24.46 28.02
CA ILE A 175 -0.35 23.91 29.13
C ILE A 175 0.46 24.02 30.43
N SER A 176 -0.11 24.70 31.43
CA SER A 176 0.51 24.81 32.76
C SER A 176 0.50 23.47 33.51
N PRO A 177 1.60 23.10 34.20
CA PRO A 177 1.67 21.87 35.01
C PRO A 177 0.60 21.78 36.12
N ASN A 178 0.00 22.89 36.52
CA ASN A 178 -1.06 22.89 37.54
C ASN A 178 -2.42 22.44 36.99
N ARG A 179 -2.62 22.48 35.66
CA ARG A 179 -3.89 22.18 35.00
C ARG A 179 -4.17 20.67 34.91
N VAL A 180 -3.12 19.87 34.76
CA VAL A 180 -3.18 18.41 34.65
C VAL A 180 -2.00 17.86 35.43
N GLN A 181 -2.22 16.90 36.32
CA GLN A 181 -1.19 16.36 37.23
C GLN A 181 -1.15 14.83 37.20
N GLY A 182 -0.11 14.25 37.80
CA GLY A 182 0.06 12.81 37.91
C GLY A 182 0.11 12.09 36.56
N GLN A 183 -0.51 10.91 36.49
CA GLN A 183 -0.53 10.07 35.28
C GLN A 183 -1.19 10.76 34.09
N ALA A 184 -2.24 11.56 34.31
CA ALA A 184 -2.88 12.30 33.23
C ALA A 184 -1.92 13.31 32.56
N ALA A 185 -1.02 13.93 33.35
CA ALA A 185 -0.02 14.85 32.82
C ALA A 185 1.04 14.09 32.01
N GLN A 186 1.46 12.93 32.50
CA GLN A 186 2.41 12.04 31.83
C GLN A 186 1.87 11.51 30.50
N GLU A 187 0.62 11.05 30.49
CA GLU A 187 -0.10 10.60 29.28
C GLU A 187 -0.17 11.70 28.23
N LEU A 188 -0.56 12.92 28.65
CA LEU A 188 -0.62 14.08 27.77
C LEU A 188 0.76 14.47 27.22
N ALA A 189 1.78 14.47 28.08
CA ALA A 189 3.16 14.76 27.69
C ALA A 189 3.70 13.75 26.67
N ALA A 190 3.45 12.45 26.90
CA ALA A 190 3.86 11.41 25.96
C ALA A 190 3.14 11.56 24.61
N ALA A 191 1.83 11.83 24.61
CA ALA A 191 1.07 12.04 23.38
C ALA A 191 1.59 13.23 22.54
N ILE A 192 2.10 14.28 23.19
CA ILE A 192 2.75 15.42 22.54
C ILE A 192 4.13 15.01 21.98
N ASP A 193 4.98 14.40 22.81
CA ASP A 193 6.36 14.07 22.45
C ASP A 193 6.47 12.96 21.38
N THR A 194 5.52 12.03 21.33
CA THR A 194 5.46 10.98 20.29
C THR A 194 4.84 11.46 18.99
N GLY A 195 4.30 12.68 18.95
CA GLY A 195 3.57 13.20 17.78
C GLY A 195 2.21 12.53 17.55
N LEU A 196 1.70 11.75 18.52
CA LEU A 196 0.31 11.25 18.48
C LEU A 196 -0.67 12.43 18.35
N ILE A 197 -0.37 13.54 19.02
CA ILE A 197 -1.03 14.82 18.81
C ILE A 197 -0.13 15.67 17.91
N PRO A 198 -0.48 15.86 16.63
CA PRO A 198 0.27 16.76 15.76
C PRO A 198 0.10 18.22 16.19
N GLU A 199 1.07 19.07 15.83
CA GLU A 199 1.09 20.49 16.21
C GLU A 199 -0.18 21.25 15.78
N SER A 200 -0.78 20.84 14.66
CA SER A 200 -2.05 21.40 14.17
C SER A 200 -3.21 21.29 15.19
N LEU A 201 -3.15 20.35 16.13
CA LEU A 201 -4.16 20.17 17.18
C LEU A 201 -3.81 20.88 18.50
N TYR A 202 -2.62 21.46 18.64
CA TYR A 202 -2.19 22.13 19.88
C TYR A 202 -3.14 23.26 20.32
N PRO A 203 -3.65 24.14 19.42
CA PRO A 203 -4.58 25.18 19.83
C PRO A 203 -5.89 24.62 20.41
N ALA A 204 -6.44 23.56 19.81
CA ALA A 204 -7.64 22.90 20.30
C ALA A 204 -7.41 22.23 21.66
N LEU A 205 -6.25 21.58 21.81
CA LEU A 205 -5.86 20.94 23.07
C LEU A 205 -5.63 21.96 24.20
N LEU A 206 -4.97 23.09 23.91
CA LEU A 206 -4.77 24.18 24.86
C LEU A 206 -6.11 24.79 25.29
N LYS A 207 -7.03 25.03 24.36
CA LYS A 207 -8.37 25.50 24.69
C LYS A 207 -9.09 24.50 25.61
N GLY A 208 -8.96 23.21 25.32
CA GLY A 208 -9.69 22.15 26.01
C GLY A 208 -11.19 22.20 25.70
N GLY A 209 -11.99 21.50 26.52
CA GLY A 209 -13.43 21.39 26.30
C GLY A 209 -13.79 20.24 25.34
N VAL A 210 -14.87 20.40 24.58
CA VAL A 210 -15.42 19.37 23.69
C VAL A 210 -14.51 19.16 22.48
N ALA A 211 -14.20 17.90 22.17
CA ALA A 211 -13.45 17.51 20.98
C ALA A 211 -14.30 17.68 19.72
N SER A 212 -13.74 18.28 18.68
CA SER A 212 -14.38 18.30 17.37
C SER A 212 -14.28 16.95 16.68
N LYS A 213 -15.08 16.76 15.64
CA LYS A 213 -14.98 15.60 14.74
C LYS A 213 -13.59 15.44 14.13
N ASP A 214 -13.00 16.53 13.66
CA ASP A 214 -11.66 16.50 13.06
C ASP A 214 -10.58 16.10 14.07
N PHE A 215 -10.70 16.58 15.32
CA PHE A 215 -9.80 16.21 16.40
C PHE A 215 -9.88 14.70 16.69
N ALA A 216 -11.10 14.15 16.78
CA ALA A 216 -11.31 12.72 17.02
C ALA A 216 -10.83 11.84 15.86
N ASN A 217 -11.15 12.19 14.60
CA ASN A 217 -10.68 11.47 13.42
C ASN A 217 -9.15 11.46 13.33
N THR A 218 -8.51 12.60 13.61
CA THR A 218 -7.05 12.70 13.61
C THR A 218 -6.43 11.78 14.66
N LEU A 219 -6.99 11.72 15.88
CA LEU A 219 -6.49 10.82 16.91
C LEU A 219 -6.69 9.34 16.56
N LEU A 220 -7.85 8.95 15.99
CA LEU A 220 -8.08 7.58 15.51
C LEU A 220 -7.07 7.19 14.43
N GLY A 221 -6.83 8.08 13.47
CA GLY A 221 -5.80 7.90 12.44
C GLY A 221 -4.40 7.75 13.02
N ARG A 222 -4.05 8.56 14.02
CA ARG A 222 -2.74 8.49 14.69
C ARG A 222 -2.56 7.21 15.51
N VAL A 223 -3.62 6.68 16.09
CA VAL A 223 -3.63 5.33 16.72
C VAL A 223 -3.39 4.24 15.67
N LEU A 224 -4.04 4.31 14.50
CA LEU A 224 -3.80 3.37 13.41
C LEU A 224 -2.34 3.41 12.92
N ILE A 225 -1.78 4.61 12.75
CA ILE A 225 -0.37 4.79 12.35
C ILE A 225 0.57 4.18 13.39
N SER A 226 0.38 4.46 14.68
CA SER A 226 1.28 3.96 15.72
C SER A 226 1.25 2.44 15.87
N GLN A 227 0.15 1.80 15.45
CA GLN A 227 -0.01 0.35 15.44
C GLN A 227 0.39 -0.30 14.10
N GLY A 228 0.81 0.47 13.09
CA GLY A 228 1.09 -0.05 11.75
C GLY A 228 -0.15 -0.57 11.01
N LYS A 229 -1.34 -0.07 11.34
CA LYS A 229 -2.65 -0.49 10.79
C LYS A 229 -3.29 0.54 9.86
N TYR A 230 -2.64 1.68 9.64
CA TYR A 230 -3.08 2.65 8.65
C TYR A 230 -2.69 2.14 7.25
N LYS A 231 -2.17 3.00 6.38
CA LYS A 231 -1.57 2.63 5.11
C LYS A 231 -0.18 2.05 5.31
N HIS A 232 0.17 1.08 4.47
CA HIS A 232 1.52 0.56 4.31
C HIS A 232 2.07 1.04 2.97
N GLU A 233 2.95 2.03 3.05
CA GLU A 233 3.57 2.69 1.90
C GLU A 233 5.05 2.90 2.13
N ILE A 234 5.79 3.03 1.02
CA ILE A 234 7.18 3.50 1.09
C ILE A 234 7.25 5.04 1.06
N GLY A 235 6.18 5.72 0.65
CA GLY A 235 6.07 7.19 0.63
C GLY A 235 5.23 7.65 -0.54
N ARG A 236 5.29 8.94 -0.86
CA ARG A 236 4.46 9.56 -1.89
C ARG A 236 5.25 9.90 -3.15
N SER A 237 4.59 9.94 -4.31
CA SER A 237 5.26 10.29 -5.58
C SER A 237 5.85 11.71 -5.59
N GLY A 238 5.30 12.62 -4.77
CA GLY A 238 5.83 13.96 -4.54
C GLY A 238 7.02 14.05 -3.58
N ASP A 239 7.31 13.00 -2.79
CA ASP A 239 8.36 13.03 -1.78
C ASP A 239 9.74 13.21 -2.43
N ALA A 240 10.60 13.99 -1.77
CA ALA A 240 11.96 14.23 -2.28
C ALA A 240 12.84 12.95 -2.26
N ASP A 241 12.52 11.99 -1.39
CA ASP A 241 13.30 10.78 -1.17
C ASP A 241 12.67 9.52 -1.79
N ILE A 242 11.51 9.60 -2.45
CA ILE A 242 10.75 8.45 -2.97
C ILE A 242 11.60 7.52 -3.86
N TYR A 243 12.44 8.09 -4.73
CA TYR A 243 13.29 7.29 -5.62
C TYR A 243 14.30 6.44 -4.85
N SER A 244 14.86 6.99 -3.76
CA SER A 244 15.81 6.26 -2.92
C SER A 244 15.13 5.10 -2.20
N LYS A 245 13.90 5.31 -1.71
CA LYS A 245 13.09 4.29 -1.04
C LYS A 245 12.66 3.19 -2.01
N LEU A 246 12.26 3.56 -3.22
CA LEU A 246 11.91 2.60 -4.28
C LEU A 246 13.11 1.72 -4.66
N TYR A 247 14.30 2.29 -4.85
CA TYR A 247 15.51 1.50 -5.11
C TYR A 247 15.88 0.60 -3.93
N ALA A 248 15.72 1.07 -2.69
CA ALA A 248 15.98 0.25 -1.50
C ALA A 248 15.02 -0.96 -1.45
N ALA A 249 13.72 -0.74 -1.69
CA ALA A 249 12.72 -1.81 -1.74
C ALA A 249 13.03 -2.84 -2.85
N TYR A 250 13.32 -2.39 -4.07
CA TYR A 250 13.63 -3.30 -5.18
C TYR A 250 14.94 -4.10 -4.99
N ARG A 251 15.98 -3.49 -4.43
CA ARG A 251 17.28 -4.15 -4.21
C ARG A 251 17.27 -5.17 -3.08
N THR A 252 16.33 -5.03 -2.15
CA THR A 252 16.15 -5.96 -1.02
C THR A 252 15.09 -7.02 -1.27
N ALA A 253 14.33 -6.88 -2.37
CA ALA A 253 13.42 -7.90 -2.84
C ALA A 253 14.19 -9.05 -3.50
N ASP A 254 13.93 -10.28 -3.06
CA ASP A 254 14.40 -11.51 -3.69
C ASP A 254 13.23 -12.21 -4.41
N LEU A 255 13.55 -13.28 -5.15
CA LEU A 255 12.53 -14.21 -5.65
C LEU A 255 11.75 -14.81 -4.47
N ILE A 256 10.43 -14.75 -4.57
CA ILE A 256 9.51 -15.38 -3.62
C ILE A 256 9.41 -16.86 -3.97
N GLU A 257 9.93 -17.72 -3.09
CA GLU A 257 10.10 -19.14 -3.39
C GLU A 257 8.94 -20.03 -2.89
N SER A 258 8.18 -19.64 -1.86
CA SER A 258 7.11 -20.44 -1.20
C SER A 258 6.94 -21.89 -1.69
N PRO A 259 7.78 -22.86 -1.23
CA PRO A 259 7.91 -24.17 -1.88
C PRO A 259 6.62 -24.99 -1.95
N GLU A 260 5.79 -24.91 -0.90
CA GLU A 260 4.51 -25.61 -0.83
C GLU A 260 3.49 -25.05 -1.84
N LEU A 261 3.40 -23.72 -1.96
CA LEU A 261 2.57 -23.10 -2.99
C LEU A 261 3.11 -23.42 -4.39
N ARG A 262 4.43 -23.28 -4.61
CA ARG A 262 5.08 -23.58 -5.89
C ARG A 262 4.75 -24.98 -6.38
N LYS A 263 4.77 -25.98 -5.51
CA LYS A 263 4.40 -27.35 -5.89
C LYS A 263 3.01 -27.42 -6.53
N ILE A 264 2.04 -26.68 -6.00
CA ILE A 264 0.66 -26.65 -6.51
C ILE A 264 0.60 -25.92 -7.85
N VAL A 265 1.18 -24.71 -7.91
CA VAL A 265 1.03 -23.85 -9.10
C VAL A 265 1.98 -24.21 -10.25
N ASP A 266 3.15 -24.79 -9.97
CA ASP A 266 4.00 -25.41 -11.00
C ASP A 266 3.33 -26.63 -11.62
N GLN A 267 2.59 -27.42 -10.82
CA GLN A 267 1.80 -28.52 -11.35
C GLN A 267 0.65 -27.98 -12.23
N ALA A 268 -0.02 -26.91 -11.81
CA ALA A 268 -1.06 -26.27 -12.63
C ALA A 268 -0.52 -25.75 -13.97
N LEU A 269 0.72 -25.23 -14.01
CA LEU A 269 1.39 -24.86 -15.26
C LEU A 269 1.66 -26.09 -16.14
N ARG A 270 2.15 -27.19 -15.55
CA ARG A 270 2.44 -28.44 -16.28
C ARG A 270 1.20 -29.07 -16.87
N ASP A 271 0.07 -28.93 -16.19
CA ASP A 271 -1.23 -29.46 -16.61
C ASP A 271 -1.96 -28.54 -17.61
N ASP A 272 -1.33 -27.46 -18.07
CA ASP A 272 -1.93 -26.40 -18.90
C ASP A 272 -3.22 -25.82 -18.29
N LEU A 273 -3.37 -25.90 -16.96
CA LEU A 273 -4.52 -25.33 -16.25
C LEU A 273 -4.46 -23.79 -16.24
N VAL A 274 -3.24 -23.26 -16.14
CA VAL A 274 -2.94 -21.83 -16.16
C VAL A 274 -1.76 -21.58 -17.10
N THR A 275 -1.65 -20.37 -17.65
CA THR A 275 -0.53 -19.98 -18.53
C THR A 275 0.62 -19.30 -17.79
N GLY A 276 0.35 -18.81 -16.58
CA GLY A 276 1.28 -18.13 -15.70
C GLY A 276 0.69 -17.96 -14.31
N TYR A 277 1.54 -17.71 -13.33
CA TYR A 277 1.11 -17.32 -11.98
C TYR A 277 2.08 -16.32 -11.37
N ASN A 278 1.60 -15.60 -10.35
CA ASN A 278 2.41 -14.70 -9.54
C ASN A 278 2.45 -15.19 -8.09
N LEU A 279 3.62 -15.23 -7.48
CA LEU A 279 3.79 -15.38 -6.03
C LEU A 279 4.00 -14.02 -5.40
N LYS A 280 3.32 -13.77 -4.29
CA LYS A 280 3.34 -12.53 -3.53
C LYS A 280 3.32 -12.81 -2.03
N ASP A 281 3.67 -11.79 -1.25
CA ASP A 281 3.71 -11.82 0.21
C ASP A 281 2.78 -10.74 0.76
N SER A 282 1.75 -11.14 1.51
CA SER A 282 0.71 -10.26 2.05
C SER A 282 1.23 -9.26 3.08
N ARG A 283 2.44 -9.45 3.60
CA ARG A 283 3.10 -8.43 4.45
C ARG A 283 3.39 -7.14 3.69
N PHE A 284 3.41 -7.17 2.35
CA PHE A 284 3.55 -6.00 1.50
C PHE A 284 2.23 -5.40 1.02
N ASP A 285 1.09 -5.96 1.42
CA ASP A 285 -0.23 -5.41 1.10
C ASP A 285 -0.32 -3.98 1.65
N SER A 286 -0.79 -3.05 0.81
CA SER A 286 -0.72 -1.60 1.05
C SER A 286 -1.73 -1.08 2.07
N ASN A 287 -2.81 -1.85 2.30
CA ASN A 287 -4.00 -1.41 3.01
C ASN A 287 -4.61 -0.09 2.46
N PHE A 288 -4.36 0.24 1.20
CA PHE A 288 -4.92 1.42 0.54
C PHE A 288 -6.42 1.31 0.31
N ILE A 289 -7.10 2.44 0.20
CA ILE A 289 -8.53 2.55 -0.12
C ILE A 289 -8.76 2.07 -1.56
N ASP A 290 -9.55 1.00 -1.73
CA ASP A 290 -9.76 0.30 -2.99
C ASP A 290 -10.29 1.25 -4.09
N GLU A 291 -11.23 2.14 -3.73
CA GLU A 291 -11.80 3.13 -4.65
C GLU A 291 -10.73 4.06 -5.25
N LEU A 292 -9.66 4.30 -4.51
CA LEU A 292 -8.55 5.17 -4.87
C LEU A 292 -7.30 4.42 -5.32
N THR A 293 -7.36 3.09 -5.43
CA THR A 293 -6.16 2.28 -5.72
C THR A 293 -6.05 1.87 -7.19
N LEU A 294 -4.83 1.89 -7.74
CA LEU A 294 -4.42 1.12 -8.93
C LEU A 294 -3.15 0.32 -8.64
N THR A 295 -3.02 -0.84 -9.27
CA THR A 295 -1.81 -1.66 -9.24
C THR A 295 -1.17 -1.71 -10.62
N TYR A 296 0.13 -1.46 -10.72
CA TYR A 296 0.91 -1.49 -11.96
C TYR A 296 2.05 -2.50 -11.86
N GLY A 297 2.03 -3.53 -12.72
CA GLY A 297 3.03 -4.59 -12.75
C GLY A 297 4.14 -4.33 -13.77
N HIS A 298 5.40 -4.56 -13.37
CA HIS A 298 6.56 -4.54 -14.28
C HIS A 298 7.78 -5.23 -13.64
N ASP A 299 8.82 -5.45 -14.44
CA ASP A 299 10.11 -6.03 -14.03
C ASP A 299 11.29 -5.04 -13.93
N ASN A 300 11.12 -3.78 -14.39
CA ASN A 300 12.24 -2.86 -14.62
C ASN A 300 12.21 -1.67 -13.65
N ILE A 301 13.14 -1.63 -12.70
CA ILE A 301 13.18 -0.57 -11.68
C ILE A 301 13.34 0.85 -12.26
N GLN A 302 14.04 1.02 -13.40
CA GLN A 302 14.16 2.32 -14.05
C GLN A 302 12.83 2.78 -14.67
N HIS A 303 12.00 1.84 -15.14
CA HIS A 303 10.63 2.14 -15.56
C HIS A 303 9.80 2.68 -14.39
N ALA A 304 9.80 1.99 -13.23
CA ALA A 304 9.10 2.47 -12.04
C ALA A 304 9.52 3.88 -11.61
N VAL A 305 10.83 4.15 -11.60
CA VAL A 305 11.38 5.49 -11.26
C VAL A 305 10.85 6.55 -12.22
N GLN A 306 10.82 6.26 -13.52
CA GLN A 306 10.30 7.20 -14.52
C GLN A 306 8.79 7.32 -14.47
N LEU A 307 8.05 6.26 -14.14
CA LEU A 307 6.60 6.29 -13.94
C LEU A 307 6.23 7.21 -12.75
N ILE A 308 6.93 7.11 -11.62
CA ILE A 308 6.75 8.03 -10.48
C ILE A 308 7.07 9.48 -10.88
N GLY A 309 8.18 9.69 -11.61
CA GLY A 309 8.52 11.01 -12.16
C GLY A 309 7.47 11.56 -13.11
N LEU A 310 6.85 10.70 -13.92
CA LEU A 310 5.78 11.04 -14.84
C LEU A 310 4.52 11.49 -14.08
N LEU A 311 4.07 10.72 -13.08
CA LEU A 311 2.93 11.12 -12.23
C LEU A 311 3.16 12.50 -11.62
N ARG A 312 4.34 12.73 -11.05
CA ARG A 312 4.73 14.03 -10.49
C ARG A 312 4.69 15.15 -11.53
N SER A 313 5.20 14.91 -12.74
CA SER A 313 5.19 15.90 -13.82
C SER A 313 3.80 16.25 -14.35
N GLU A 314 2.87 15.29 -14.26
CA GLU A 314 1.45 15.43 -14.61
C GLU A 314 0.59 15.95 -13.44
N GLY A 315 1.23 16.36 -12.33
CA GLY A 315 0.58 16.95 -11.17
C GLY A 315 -0.16 15.94 -10.29
N ILE A 316 0.18 14.65 -10.37
CA ILE A 316 -0.37 13.59 -9.53
C ILE A 316 0.60 13.28 -8.38
N ASP A 317 0.13 13.55 -7.16
CA ASP A 317 0.75 13.10 -5.92
C ASP A 317 -0.06 11.95 -5.33
N ALA A 318 0.54 10.76 -5.24
CA ALA A 318 -0.12 9.52 -4.82
C ALA A 318 0.76 8.78 -3.81
N ASP A 319 0.13 8.07 -2.87
CA ASP A 319 0.84 7.11 -2.02
C ASP A 319 1.38 5.98 -2.89
N VAL A 320 2.59 5.52 -2.59
CA VAL A 320 3.33 4.52 -3.37
C VAL A 320 3.69 3.37 -2.45
N GLN A 321 3.27 2.17 -2.83
CA GLN A 321 3.70 0.93 -2.18
C GLN A 321 4.33 -0.03 -3.20
N PHE A 322 5.56 -0.46 -2.91
CA PHE A 322 6.27 -1.47 -3.70
C PHE A 322 5.96 -2.88 -3.17
N GLN A 323 5.54 -3.78 -4.05
CA GLN A 323 5.24 -5.17 -3.72
C GLN A 323 6.13 -6.10 -4.54
N PRO A 324 7.05 -6.85 -3.90
CA PRO A 324 7.83 -7.84 -4.62
C PRO A 324 6.92 -8.94 -5.16
N LYS A 325 7.25 -9.43 -6.35
CA LYS A 325 6.49 -10.44 -7.06
C LYS A 325 7.44 -11.42 -7.72
N THR A 326 7.08 -12.69 -7.73
CA THR A 326 7.72 -13.68 -8.61
C THR A 326 6.72 -14.17 -9.62
N SER A 327 6.96 -13.85 -10.89
CA SER A 327 6.13 -14.27 -12.00
C SER A 327 6.70 -15.56 -12.57
N ALA A 328 5.84 -16.55 -12.77
CA ALA A 328 6.23 -17.83 -13.36
C ALA A 328 5.39 -18.17 -14.58
N PHE A 329 6.06 -18.72 -15.60
CA PHE A 329 5.45 -19.05 -16.89
C PHE A 329 6.25 -20.13 -17.62
N ILE A 330 5.66 -20.75 -18.64
CA ILE A 330 6.35 -21.71 -19.50
C ILE A 330 7.28 -20.97 -20.46
N TYR A 331 8.59 -21.23 -20.34
CA TYR A 331 9.59 -20.86 -21.32
C TYR A 331 9.76 -22.00 -22.32
N LEU A 332 9.45 -21.73 -23.58
CA LEU A 332 9.45 -22.73 -24.65
C LEU A 332 10.88 -23.01 -25.11
N LYS A 333 11.21 -24.30 -25.31
CA LYS A 333 12.56 -24.70 -25.77
C LYS A 333 12.96 -24.06 -27.10
N GLU A 334 12.00 -23.75 -27.97
CA GLU A 334 12.26 -23.05 -29.24
C GLU A 334 12.79 -21.62 -29.06
N TRP A 335 12.68 -21.03 -27.87
CA TRP A 335 13.22 -19.69 -27.58
C TRP A 335 14.73 -19.70 -27.31
N GLY A 336 15.35 -20.89 -27.25
CA GLY A 336 16.77 -21.09 -27.00
C GLY A 336 17.06 -21.58 -25.58
N GLU A 337 18.34 -21.57 -25.19
CA GLU A 337 18.73 -21.91 -23.83
C GLU A 337 18.51 -20.70 -22.91
N PRO A 338 17.70 -20.84 -21.83
CA PRO A 338 17.49 -19.74 -20.89
C PRO A 338 18.78 -19.41 -20.13
N LYS A 339 18.95 -18.14 -19.79
CA LYS A 339 20.09 -17.67 -18.99
C LYS A 339 19.63 -17.37 -17.56
N GLU A 340 20.11 -18.15 -16.61
CA GLU A 340 19.83 -17.90 -15.20
C GLU A 340 20.62 -16.69 -14.65
N THR A 341 19.98 -15.98 -13.73
CA THR A 341 20.54 -14.87 -12.96
C THR A 341 19.96 -14.93 -11.53
N PRO A 342 20.46 -14.15 -10.56
CA PRO A 342 19.82 -14.08 -9.24
C PRO A 342 18.33 -13.70 -9.30
N ASP A 343 17.92 -12.93 -10.32
CA ASP A 343 16.56 -12.42 -10.51
C ASP A 343 15.74 -13.27 -11.51
N TYR A 344 16.31 -14.35 -12.07
CA TYR A 344 15.65 -15.19 -13.07
C TYR A 344 16.15 -16.63 -12.99
N LYS A 345 15.27 -17.56 -12.64
CA LYS A 345 15.58 -18.99 -12.53
C LYS A 345 14.74 -19.80 -13.49
N VAL A 346 15.24 -20.95 -13.92
CA VAL A 346 14.49 -21.89 -14.75
C VAL A 346 14.52 -23.30 -14.18
N THR A 347 13.44 -24.05 -14.37
CA THR A 347 13.38 -25.47 -14.04
C THR A 347 12.85 -26.22 -15.24
N GLN A 348 13.66 -27.12 -15.79
CA GLN A 348 13.27 -27.91 -16.95
C GLN A 348 12.13 -28.87 -16.58
N ILE A 349 11.18 -29.06 -17.49
CA ILE A 349 10.04 -29.97 -17.34
C ILE A 349 10.10 -31.09 -18.39
N GLU A 350 9.29 -32.14 -18.23
CA GLU A 350 9.45 -33.42 -18.93
C GLU A 350 9.37 -33.32 -20.46
N ASN A 351 8.65 -32.31 -20.98
CA ASN A 351 8.49 -32.07 -22.42
C ASN A 351 9.66 -31.28 -23.05
N GLY A 352 10.69 -30.94 -22.26
CA GLY A 352 11.87 -30.19 -22.65
C GLY A 352 11.74 -28.68 -22.57
N ASN A 353 10.55 -28.14 -22.27
CA ASN A 353 10.37 -26.73 -21.93
C ASN A 353 10.89 -26.45 -20.50
N TYR A 354 10.81 -25.20 -20.07
CA TYR A 354 11.16 -24.79 -18.72
C TYR A 354 10.00 -24.07 -18.06
N ILE A 355 9.87 -24.16 -16.74
CA ILE A 355 9.17 -23.16 -15.94
C ILE A 355 10.19 -22.09 -15.59
N ALA A 356 9.97 -20.87 -16.08
CA ALA A 356 10.74 -19.70 -15.70
C ALA A 356 10.14 -19.06 -14.45
N SER A 357 10.99 -18.52 -13.57
CA SER A 357 10.60 -17.71 -12.41
C SER A 357 11.39 -16.42 -12.44
N ALA A 358 10.70 -15.29 -12.65
CA ALA A 358 11.29 -13.97 -12.81
C ALA A 358 10.93 -13.06 -11.63
N LYS A 359 11.92 -12.29 -11.16
CA LYS A 359 11.70 -11.23 -10.19
C LYS A 359 11.02 -10.06 -10.89
N GLU A 360 9.84 -9.72 -10.38
CA GLU A 360 9.06 -8.59 -10.82
C GLU A 360 8.59 -7.79 -9.60
N TYR A 361 7.79 -6.77 -9.86
CA TYR A 361 7.08 -6.05 -8.84
C TYR A 361 5.67 -5.70 -9.31
N ASP A 362 4.85 -5.39 -8.32
CA ASP A 362 3.72 -4.51 -8.49
C ASP A 362 3.99 -3.22 -7.72
N ILE A 363 3.63 -2.07 -8.29
CA ILE A 363 3.51 -0.82 -7.55
C ILE A 363 2.03 -0.52 -7.38
N GLN A 364 1.60 -0.36 -6.14
CA GLN A 364 0.28 0.17 -5.85
C GLN A 364 0.36 1.67 -5.64
N PHE A 365 -0.60 2.37 -6.24
CA PHE A 365 -0.82 3.79 -6.05
C PHE A 365 -2.16 4.02 -5.36
N GLU A 366 -2.19 4.80 -4.27
CA GLU A 366 -3.43 5.41 -3.77
C GLU A 366 -3.46 6.88 -4.20
N PHE A 367 -4.42 7.24 -5.05
CA PHE A 367 -4.58 8.62 -5.52
C PHE A 367 -5.38 9.43 -4.51
N ASN A 368 -5.09 10.73 -4.39
CA ASN A 368 -5.85 11.64 -3.52
C ASN A 368 -7.35 11.70 -3.86
N ASN A 369 -7.72 11.37 -5.10
CA ASN A 369 -9.10 11.40 -5.57
C ASN A 369 -9.30 10.50 -6.80
N VAL A 370 -10.56 10.21 -7.11
CA VAL A 370 -10.95 9.37 -8.26
C VAL A 370 -10.58 10.00 -9.60
N ALA A 371 -10.55 11.33 -9.72
CA ALA A 371 -10.22 11.98 -10.98
C ALA A 371 -8.75 11.74 -11.37
N ASP A 372 -7.82 11.79 -10.43
CA ASP A 372 -6.41 11.47 -10.68
C ASP A 372 -6.21 9.98 -10.99
N LYS A 373 -6.94 9.09 -10.28
CA LYS A 373 -6.98 7.66 -10.62
C LYS A 373 -7.42 7.42 -12.07
N VAL A 374 -8.46 8.12 -12.53
CA VAL A 374 -8.97 8.00 -13.91
C VAL A 374 -7.93 8.53 -14.92
N ARG A 375 -7.26 9.65 -14.62
CA ARG A 375 -6.23 10.23 -15.50
C ARG A 375 -5.02 9.32 -15.71
N PHE A 376 -4.75 8.40 -14.79
CA PHE A 376 -3.61 7.47 -14.86
C PHE A 376 -3.57 6.69 -16.18
N ASN A 377 -4.72 6.23 -16.66
CA ASN A 377 -4.83 5.48 -17.92
C ASN A 377 -4.28 6.28 -19.10
N ASP A 378 -4.73 7.52 -19.26
CA ASP A 378 -4.35 8.37 -20.40
C ASP A 378 -2.86 8.72 -20.35
N ILE A 379 -2.31 8.88 -19.15
CA ILE A 379 -0.87 9.10 -18.92
C ILE A 379 -0.07 7.88 -19.40
N VAL A 380 -0.47 6.66 -18.99
CA VAL A 380 0.21 5.43 -19.40
C VAL A 380 0.11 5.21 -20.91
N LEU A 381 -1.08 5.37 -21.50
CA LEU A 381 -1.27 5.20 -22.94
C LEU A 381 -0.45 6.18 -23.77
N LYS A 382 -0.25 7.40 -23.26
CA LYS A 382 0.50 8.46 -23.95
C LYS A 382 2.02 8.29 -23.84
N TYR A 383 2.53 7.93 -22.66
CA TYR A 383 3.96 8.03 -22.37
C TYR A 383 4.62 6.69 -22.00
N ALA A 384 3.85 5.63 -21.76
CA ALA A 384 4.38 4.37 -21.25
C ALA A 384 3.93 3.12 -22.02
N LYS A 385 3.10 3.24 -23.05
CA LYS A 385 2.68 2.15 -23.95
C LYS A 385 3.34 2.27 -25.33
N LYS A 386 3.87 1.16 -25.84
CA LYS A 386 4.28 1.04 -27.25
C LYS A 386 3.06 0.82 -28.15
N ASN A 387 3.03 1.59 -29.24
CA ASN A 387 1.99 1.48 -30.29
C ASN A 387 2.58 1.30 -31.70
N SER A 388 3.90 1.38 -31.84
CA SER A 388 4.63 1.06 -33.07
C SER A 388 6.09 0.79 -32.73
N ASP A 389 6.83 0.21 -33.68
CA ASP A 389 8.29 0.06 -33.60
C ASP A 389 9.04 1.40 -33.72
N SER A 390 8.33 2.52 -33.93
CA SER A 390 8.94 3.84 -34.04
C SER A 390 9.43 4.38 -32.69
N THR A 391 10.37 5.34 -32.74
CA THR A 391 10.99 5.98 -31.57
C THR A 391 10.07 6.99 -30.89
N SER A 392 8.83 6.60 -30.56
CA SER A 392 7.97 7.41 -29.70
C SER A 392 8.71 7.73 -28.41
N PRO A 393 8.66 8.99 -27.90
CA PRO A 393 9.35 9.39 -26.68
C PRO A 393 8.62 8.81 -25.45
N LEU A 394 8.77 7.50 -25.25
CA LEU A 394 8.21 6.75 -24.14
C LEU A 394 9.22 6.65 -22.99
N ILE A 395 8.70 6.40 -21.79
CA ILE A 395 9.55 6.02 -20.66
C ILE A 395 10.23 4.67 -20.92
N LEU A 396 11.34 4.44 -20.23
CA LEU A 396 12.22 3.31 -20.44
C LEU A 396 11.44 1.99 -20.29
N SER A 397 11.77 1.01 -21.13
CA SER A 397 11.23 -0.36 -21.03
C SER A 397 9.72 -0.48 -21.18
N SER A 398 9.02 0.55 -21.68
CA SER A 398 7.60 0.49 -22.02
C SER A 398 7.20 -0.77 -22.79
N TRP A 399 6.07 -1.36 -22.40
CA TRP A 399 5.51 -2.55 -23.04
C TRP A 399 4.47 -2.20 -24.09
N TRP A 400 4.23 -3.15 -25.00
CA TRP A 400 3.08 -3.10 -25.91
C TRP A 400 1.78 -3.29 -25.16
N GLN A 401 1.78 -4.21 -24.19
CA GLN A 401 0.71 -4.48 -23.26
C GLN A 401 1.19 -4.13 -21.84
N PRO A 402 1.11 -2.84 -21.39
CA PRO A 402 1.26 -2.53 -19.98
C PRO A 402 0.22 -3.32 -19.17
N LEU A 403 0.56 -3.69 -17.93
CA LEU A 403 -0.29 -4.54 -17.10
C LEU A 403 -0.67 -3.78 -15.83
N TYR A 404 -1.87 -3.23 -15.78
CA TYR A 404 -2.34 -2.53 -14.59
C TYR A 404 -3.84 -2.64 -14.39
N TYR A 405 -4.25 -2.51 -13.13
CA TYR A 405 -5.60 -2.87 -12.75
C TYR A 405 -6.12 -2.14 -11.52
N SER A 406 -7.44 -2.06 -11.43
CA SER A 406 -8.21 -1.46 -10.36
C SER A 406 -9.03 -2.52 -9.64
N PRO A 407 -9.05 -2.53 -8.29
CA PRO A 407 -9.96 -3.38 -7.53
C PRO A 407 -11.43 -2.92 -7.65
N THR A 408 -11.67 -1.69 -8.11
CA THR A 408 -13.01 -1.13 -8.33
C THR A 408 -13.25 -0.76 -9.79
N ALA A 409 -14.51 -0.62 -10.18
CA ALA A 409 -14.89 -0.33 -11.56
C ALA A 409 -14.30 0.97 -12.09
N LEU A 410 -13.74 0.92 -13.30
CA LEU A 410 -13.32 2.07 -14.09
C LEU A 410 -13.93 1.99 -15.49
N ALA A 411 -14.24 3.15 -16.06
CA ALA A 411 -14.77 3.22 -17.42
C ALA A 411 -13.74 2.67 -18.42
N ASN A 412 -14.21 1.90 -19.39
CA ASN A 412 -13.39 1.25 -20.43
C ASN A 412 -12.38 0.20 -19.91
N TYR A 413 -12.53 -0.23 -18.65
CA TYR A 413 -11.72 -1.32 -18.11
C TYR A 413 -12.54 -2.60 -18.19
N PRO A 414 -12.16 -3.56 -19.06
CA PRO A 414 -12.77 -4.88 -19.03
C PRO A 414 -12.50 -5.60 -17.71
N VAL A 415 -13.39 -6.54 -17.38
CA VAL A 415 -13.32 -7.31 -16.14
C VAL A 415 -12.69 -8.66 -16.41
N ILE A 416 -11.73 -9.02 -15.56
CA ILE A 416 -11.13 -10.36 -15.52
C ILE A 416 -11.26 -10.92 -14.10
N SER A 417 -10.86 -12.17 -13.91
CA SER A 417 -10.91 -12.83 -12.61
C SER A 417 -9.52 -13.25 -12.13
N ASN A 418 -9.37 -13.28 -10.82
CA ASN A 418 -8.22 -13.87 -10.13
C ASN A 418 -8.64 -15.13 -9.39
N ASN A 419 -7.82 -16.17 -9.46
CA ASN A 419 -7.82 -17.26 -8.49
C ASN A 419 -6.61 -17.11 -7.57
N LYS A 420 -6.86 -16.71 -6.32
CA LYS A 420 -5.84 -16.52 -5.28
C LYS A 420 -5.80 -17.74 -4.37
N ILE A 421 -4.63 -18.38 -4.25
CA ILE A 421 -4.38 -19.48 -3.32
C ILE A 421 -3.51 -18.95 -2.18
N ALA A 422 -3.99 -18.98 -0.94
CA ALA A 422 -3.27 -18.44 0.21
C ALA A 422 -2.62 -19.55 1.07
N LEU A 423 -1.42 -19.28 1.56
CA LEU A 423 -0.71 -20.13 2.52
C LEU A 423 0.14 -19.26 3.46
N GLY A 424 -0.35 -19.07 4.68
CA GLY A 424 0.27 -18.15 5.64
C GLY A 424 0.34 -16.73 5.08
N ASN A 425 1.54 -16.14 5.05
CA ASN A 425 1.77 -14.81 4.49
C ASN A 425 1.96 -14.81 2.97
N TYR A 426 2.08 -15.98 2.33
CA TYR A 426 2.31 -16.05 0.89
C TYR A 426 1.02 -16.39 0.16
N TYR A 427 0.91 -15.92 -1.07
CA TYR A 427 -0.19 -16.32 -1.94
C TYR A 427 0.25 -16.40 -3.39
N ALA A 428 -0.38 -17.32 -4.11
CA ALA A 428 -0.27 -17.43 -5.56
C ALA A 428 -1.51 -16.82 -6.22
N GLN A 429 -1.34 -16.20 -7.38
CA GLN A 429 -2.43 -15.63 -8.17
C GLN A 429 -2.33 -16.09 -9.61
N SER A 430 -3.46 -16.51 -10.16
CA SER A 430 -3.62 -16.77 -11.60
C SER A 430 -4.73 -15.87 -12.13
N PHE A 431 -4.37 -14.98 -13.05
CA PHE A 431 -5.32 -14.12 -13.74
C PHE A 431 -5.86 -14.82 -14.99
N SER A 432 -7.16 -14.68 -15.23
CA SER A 432 -7.82 -15.29 -16.38
C SER A 432 -9.04 -14.49 -16.83
N LEU A 433 -9.49 -14.73 -18.05
CA LEU A 433 -10.83 -14.34 -18.47
C LEU A 433 -11.88 -14.97 -17.53
N LYS A 434 -13.02 -14.29 -17.36
CA LYS A 434 -14.05 -14.65 -16.38
C LYS A 434 -14.62 -16.05 -16.61
N GLU A 435 -14.83 -16.39 -17.87
CA GLU A 435 -15.35 -17.68 -18.32
C GLU A 435 -14.46 -18.86 -17.89
N ASN A 436 -13.15 -18.62 -17.69
CA ASN A 436 -12.19 -19.66 -17.33
C ASN A 436 -11.99 -19.77 -15.82
N ALA A 437 -12.36 -18.75 -15.05
CA ALA A 437 -12.04 -18.64 -13.63
C ALA A 437 -12.53 -19.84 -12.79
N LYS A 438 -13.77 -20.30 -13.06
CA LYS A 438 -14.37 -21.43 -12.36
C LYS A 438 -13.63 -22.74 -12.63
N ALA A 439 -13.29 -23.01 -13.90
CA ALA A 439 -12.57 -24.22 -14.28
C ALA A 439 -11.17 -24.26 -13.66
N ILE A 440 -10.48 -23.12 -13.63
CA ILE A 440 -9.17 -22.97 -12.98
C ILE A 440 -9.28 -23.25 -11.47
N ARG A 441 -10.26 -22.65 -10.79
CA ARG A 441 -10.52 -22.91 -9.36
C ARG A 441 -10.73 -24.39 -9.07
N GLU A 442 -11.59 -25.04 -9.86
CA GLU A 442 -11.87 -26.47 -9.71
C GLU A 442 -10.64 -27.34 -10.00
N GLY A 443 -9.78 -26.92 -10.94
CA GLY A 443 -8.49 -27.57 -11.19
C GLY A 443 -7.55 -27.45 -9.99
N PHE A 444 -7.42 -26.26 -9.40
CA PHE A 444 -6.60 -26.09 -8.19
C PHE A 444 -7.11 -26.92 -7.00
N LEU A 445 -8.43 -27.01 -6.80
CA LEU A 445 -8.99 -27.87 -5.75
C LEU A 445 -8.74 -29.37 -5.97
N LYS A 446 -8.53 -29.82 -7.21
CA LYS A 446 -8.10 -31.20 -7.47
C LYS A 446 -6.64 -31.42 -7.09
N LEU A 447 -5.79 -30.41 -7.29
CA LEU A 447 -4.37 -30.44 -6.94
C LEU A 447 -4.15 -30.29 -5.42
N ALA A 448 -4.98 -29.48 -4.77
CA ALA A 448 -4.93 -29.20 -3.34
C ALA A 448 -6.35 -29.01 -2.76
N PRO A 449 -7.00 -30.10 -2.31
CA PRO A 449 -8.40 -30.08 -1.84
C PRO A 449 -8.65 -29.16 -0.64
N ASP A 450 -7.66 -29.00 0.23
CA ASP A 450 -7.75 -28.20 1.46
C ASP A 450 -7.20 -26.77 1.30
N ALA A 451 -6.85 -26.37 0.06
CA ALA A 451 -6.30 -25.05 -0.18
C ALA A 451 -7.34 -23.94 0.03
N ASP A 452 -6.93 -22.84 0.66
CA ASP A 452 -7.72 -21.63 0.73
C ASP A 452 -7.66 -20.89 -0.61
N ILE A 453 -8.71 -21.05 -1.41
CA ILE A 453 -8.83 -20.46 -2.74
C ILE A 453 -9.97 -19.45 -2.76
N THR A 454 -9.60 -18.18 -2.93
CA THR A 454 -10.54 -17.08 -3.15
C THR A 454 -10.55 -16.69 -4.63
N THR A 455 -11.75 -16.61 -5.21
CA THR A 455 -11.96 -16.11 -6.57
C THR A 455 -12.67 -14.77 -6.53
N TYR A 456 -12.15 -13.77 -7.23
CA TYR A 456 -12.77 -12.46 -7.32
C TYR A 456 -12.49 -11.80 -8.67
N ASP A 457 -13.35 -10.85 -9.03
CA ASP A 457 -13.27 -10.07 -10.24
C ASP A 457 -12.58 -8.73 -9.99
N PHE A 458 -11.89 -8.21 -11.00
CA PHE A 458 -11.26 -6.89 -10.97
C PHE A 458 -11.14 -6.31 -12.39
N TRP A 459 -10.86 -5.01 -12.49
CA TRP A 459 -10.92 -4.24 -13.73
C TRP A 459 -9.51 -3.95 -14.24
N VAL A 460 -9.21 -4.34 -15.47
CA VAL A 460 -7.87 -4.16 -16.07
C VAL A 460 -7.91 -3.16 -17.21
N ASP A 461 -6.76 -2.59 -17.52
CA ASP A 461 -6.64 -1.80 -18.74
C ASP A 461 -6.84 -2.67 -19.99
N GLN A 462 -7.32 -2.04 -21.07
CA GLN A 462 -7.59 -2.75 -22.32
C GLN A 462 -6.38 -3.54 -22.87
N PRO A 463 -5.14 -2.99 -22.85
CA PRO A 463 -3.93 -3.73 -23.21
C PRO A 463 -3.75 -5.06 -22.44
N PHE A 464 -3.92 -5.06 -21.12
CA PHE A 464 -3.83 -6.27 -20.32
C PHE A 464 -4.93 -7.28 -20.68
N PHE A 465 -6.16 -6.84 -20.92
CA PHE A 465 -7.21 -7.75 -21.40
C PHE A 465 -6.88 -8.37 -22.76
N ASN A 466 -6.28 -7.60 -23.67
CA ASN A 466 -5.84 -8.09 -24.97
C ASN A 466 -4.74 -9.14 -24.82
N TYR A 467 -3.79 -8.92 -23.89
CA TYR A 467 -2.76 -9.90 -23.55
C TYR A 467 -3.36 -11.26 -23.15
N LEU A 468 -4.40 -11.28 -22.32
CA LEU A 468 -5.07 -12.53 -21.93
C LEU A 468 -5.84 -13.21 -23.05
N ASN A 469 -6.24 -12.46 -24.08
CA ASN A 469 -6.85 -12.99 -25.30
C ASN A 469 -5.82 -13.41 -26.36
N GLY A 470 -4.51 -13.28 -26.09
CA GLY A 470 -3.45 -13.52 -27.07
C GLY A 470 -3.37 -12.44 -28.16
N GLY A 471 -3.96 -11.26 -27.93
CA GLY A 471 -3.92 -10.10 -28.82
C GLY A 471 -2.68 -9.24 -28.62
N SER A 472 -2.12 -8.71 -29.71
CA SER A 472 -0.92 -7.87 -29.71
C SER A 472 -1.16 -6.37 -29.89
N GLU A 473 -2.41 -5.94 -30.09
CA GLU A 473 -2.78 -4.55 -30.42
C GLU A 473 -3.67 -3.90 -29.36
#